data_AF-A0A6I9XAC0-F1
#
_entry.id   AF-A0A6I9XAC0-F1
#
_cell.length_a   1.000
_cell.length_b   1.000
_cell.length_c   1.000
_cell.angle_alpha   90.00
_cell.angle_beta   90.00
_cell.angle_gamma   90.00
#
_symmetry.space_group_name_H-M   'P 1'
#
loop_
_entity.id
_entity.type
_entity.pdbx_description
1 polymer ?
#
loop_
_entity_poly.entity_id
_entity_poly.type
_entity_poly.pdbx_seq_one_letter_code
_entity_poly.pdbx_strand_id
1 'polypeptide(L)'
;MRRLSKITNVVPVIAKADTLTLDERAEFKQRVQKDLKAHGIHVYPQVDFDDDPDDRLLNDKIREKIPFAVVGADKEHQVNGKKILGRKTKWGIIEVENSAHCEFPLLRDLLIRSHLQDLKDITHSVHYEQYRIQRLNESNRLAKGGEWLSLSSLTYEPQGQHGLPCTASAPPPLQ
;
A
#
# COMPACT_ATOMS: atom_id res chain seq x y z
N MET A 1 7.18 0.02 5.37
CA MET A 1 5.86 -0.62 5.57
C MET A 1 4.77 0.35 6.03
N ARG A 2 4.88 1.10 7.16
CA ARG A 2 3.83 2.03 7.68
C ARG A 2 3.05 2.90 6.67
N ARG A 3 3.66 3.34 5.56
CA ARG A 3 2.98 4.11 4.49
C ARG A 3 2.19 3.21 3.51
N LEU A 4 2.70 2.02 3.20
CA LEU A 4 2.08 1.07 2.27
C LEU A 4 0.83 0.42 2.87
N SER A 5 0.88 0.05 4.15
CA SER A 5 -0.25 -0.57 4.88
C SER A 5 -1.49 0.31 5.01
N LYS A 6 -1.43 1.57 4.56
CA LYS A 6 -2.57 2.51 4.52
C LYS A 6 -3.24 2.63 3.15
N ILE A 7 -2.66 2.04 2.11
CA ILE A 7 -3.07 2.23 0.70
C ILE A 7 -3.10 0.92 -0.09
N THR A 8 -2.67 -0.20 0.49
CA THR A 8 -2.69 -1.52 -0.14
C THR A 8 -2.56 -2.63 0.90
N ASN A 9 -2.89 -3.85 0.50
CA ASN A 9 -2.71 -5.05 1.32
C ASN A 9 -1.23 -5.44 1.37
N VAL A 10 -0.73 -5.76 2.58
CA VAL A 10 0.69 -6.06 2.82
C VAL A 10 0.81 -7.42 3.50
N VAL A 11 1.36 -8.41 2.80
CA VAL A 11 1.75 -9.71 3.34
C VAL A 11 3.27 -9.72 3.52
N PRO A 12 3.81 -9.59 4.75
CA PRO A 12 5.25 -9.56 4.95
C PRO A 12 5.85 -10.98 4.92
N VAL A 13 7.07 -11.09 4.40
CA VAL A 13 7.80 -12.35 4.23
C VAL A 13 9.24 -12.22 4.74
N ILE A 14 9.79 -13.29 5.30
CA ILE A 14 11.22 -13.44 5.53
C ILE A 14 11.79 -14.07 4.25
N ALA A 15 12.47 -13.27 3.45
CA ALA A 15 13.10 -13.72 2.20
C ALA A 15 14.37 -14.53 2.50
N LYS A 16 14.67 -15.51 1.62
CA LYS A 16 15.84 -16.42 1.75
C LYS A 16 15.90 -17.10 3.12
N ALA A 17 14.77 -17.65 3.56
CA ALA A 17 14.67 -18.31 4.86
C ALA A 17 15.65 -19.51 5.03
N ASP A 18 16.25 -20.00 3.94
CA ASP A 18 17.35 -20.97 3.93
C ASP A 18 18.66 -20.45 4.57
N THR A 19 18.79 -19.14 4.83
CA THR A 19 19.95 -18.57 5.53
C THR A 19 19.79 -18.49 7.05
N LEU A 20 18.67 -18.98 7.60
CA LEU A 20 18.39 -19.00 9.04
C LEU A 20 18.14 -20.44 9.49
N THR A 21 18.64 -20.78 10.68
CA THR A 21 18.21 -22.00 11.38
C THR A 21 16.76 -21.90 11.83
N LEU A 22 16.16 -23.03 12.25
CA LEU A 22 14.77 -23.06 12.70
C LEU A 22 14.52 -22.16 13.92
N ASP A 23 15.49 -22.07 14.83
CA ASP A 23 15.42 -21.29 16.06
C ASP A 23 15.58 -19.79 15.77
N GLU A 24 16.63 -19.39 15.01
CA GLU A 24 16.82 -18.00 14.56
C GLU A 24 15.59 -17.48 13.77
N ARG A 25 14.98 -18.35 12.97
CA ARG A 25 13.75 -18.06 12.22
C ARG A 25 12.56 -17.82 13.16
N ALA A 26 12.42 -18.60 14.23
CA ALA A 26 11.38 -18.40 15.23
C ALA A 26 11.57 -17.09 16.01
N GLU A 27 12.79 -16.81 16.48
CA GLU A 27 13.13 -15.55 17.15
C GLU A 27 12.94 -14.34 16.22
N PHE A 28 13.32 -14.45 14.96
CA PHE A 28 13.16 -13.36 13.99
C PHE A 28 11.68 -13.09 13.69
N LYS A 29 10.84 -14.13 13.57
CA LYS A 29 9.38 -13.98 13.47
C LYS A 29 8.81 -13.21 14.66
N GLN A 30 9.14 -13.60 15.89
CA GLN A 30 8.66 -12.93 17.10
C GLN A 30 9.06 -11.45 17.15
N ARG A 31 10.32 -11.14 16.79
CA ARG A 31 10.79 -9.75 16.69
C ARG A 31 10.01 -8.95 15.64
N VAL A 32 9.84 -9.49 14.42
CA VAL A 32 9.08 -8.82 13.37
C VAL A 32 7.61 -8.62 13.77
N GLN A 33 6.96 -9.62 14.38
CA GLN A 33 5.59 -9.49 14.89
C GLN A 33 5.46 -8.40 15.96
N LYS A 34 6.42 -8.32 16.89
CA LYS A 34 6.48 -7.26 17.90
C LYS A 34 6.65 -5.89 17.27
N ASP A 35 7.55 -5.76 16.29
CA ASP A 35 7.81 -4.50 15.59
C ASP A 35 6.60 -4.03 14.77
N LEU A 36 5.92 -4.94 14.05
CA LEU A 36 4.69 -4.63 13.31
C LEU A 36 3.62 -4.03 14.23
N LYS A 37 3.38 -4.68 15.40
CA LYS A 37 2.44 -4.20 16.42
C LYS A 37 2.86 -2.86 17.01
N ALA A 38 4.11 -2.73 17.47
CA ALA A 38 4.66 -1.49 18.04
C ALA A 38 4.66 -0.31 17.06
N HIS A 39 4.66 -0.59 15.76
CA HIS A 39 4.67 0.43 14.69
C HIS A 39 3.29 0.73 14.09
N GLY A 40 2.21 0.07 14.56
CA GLY A 40 0.88 0.22 13.97
C GLY A 40 0.82 -0.16 12.49
N ILE A 41 1.53 -1.23 12.12
CA ILE A 41 1.57 -1.73 10.74
C ILE A 41 0.53 -2.85 10.63
N HIS A 42 -0.65 -2.49 10.11
CA HIS A 42 -1.70 -3.44 9.78
C HIS A 42 -1.23 -4.25 8.55
N VAL A 43 -1.23 -5.57 8.70
CA VAL A 43 -0.83 -6.52 7.65
C VAL A 43 -2.03 -7.40 7.31
N TYR A 44 -2.05 -7.92 6.11
CA TYR A 44 -3.12 -8.79 5.63
C TYR A 44 -3.00 -10.21 6.22
N PRO A 45 -4.10 -10.85 6.68
CA PRO A 45 -5.46 -10.33 6.79
C PRO A 45 -5.63 -9.42 8.03
N GLN A 46 -6.28 -8.26 7.87
CA GLN A 46 -6.52 -7.30 8.95
C GLN A 46 -7.70 -7.73 9.83
N VAL A 47 -7.56 -7.64 11.17
CA VAL A 47 -8.62 -8.02 12.14
C VAL A 47 -9.88 -7.15 11.98
N ASP A 48 -9.71 -5.90 11.53
CA ASP A 48 -10.80 -4.95 11.33
C ASP A 48 -11.71 -5.31 10.13
N PHE A 49 -11.33 -6.32 9.33
CA PHE A 49 -12.05 -6.80 8.14
C PHE A 49 -12.47 -8.28 8.24
N ASP A 50 -12.41 -8.89 9.44
CA ASP A 50 -13.00 -10.24 9.63
C ASP A 50 -14.52 -10.14 9.55
N ASP A 51 -15.16 -10.85 8.60
CA ASP A 51 -16.60 -10.76 8.35
C ASP A 51 -17.43 -11.42 9.48
N ASP A 52 -16.96 -12.57 9.98
CA ASP A 52 -17.64 -13.38 11.00
C ASP A 52 -16.64 -14.14 11.91
N PRO A 53 -17.11 -14.82 12.99
CA PRO A 53 -16.22 -15.54 13.92
C PRO A 53 -15.45 -16.72 13.31
N ASP A 54 -15.97 -17.38 12.27
CA ASP A 54 -15.32 -18.51 11.60
C ASP A 54 -14.24 -18.02 10.64
N ASP A 55 -14.50 -16.95 9.88
CA ASP A 55 -13.50 -16.23 9.09
C ASP A 55 -12.36 -15.73 9.98
N ARG A 56 -12.68 -15.08 11.11
CA ARG A 56 -11.68 -14.67 12.10
C ARG A 56 -10.80 -15.83 12.58
N LEU A 57 -11.39 -17.00 12.84
CA LEU A 57 -10.64 -18.20 13.27
C LEU A 57 -9.72 -18.74 12.15
N LEU A 58 -10.08 -18.56 10.88
CA LEU A 58 -9.23 -18.89 9.74
C LEU A 58 -8.09 -17.87 9.58
N ASN A 59 -8.42 -16.59 9.66
CA ASN A 59 -7.46 -15.49 9.53
C ASN A 59 -6.46 -15.43 10.69
N ASP A 60 -6.86 -15.78 11.92
CA ASP A 60 -5.93 -15.86 13.06
C ASP A 60 -4.85 -16.94 12.87
N LYS A 61 -5.18 -18.10 12.28
CA LYS A 61 -4.19 -19.13 11.92
C LYS A 61 -3.17 -18.64 10.88
N ILE A 62 -3.58 -17.73 10.01
CA ILE A 62 -2.70 -17.08 9.02
C ILE A 62 -1.81 -16.04 9.72
N ARG A 63 -2.41 -15.16 10.55
CA ARG A 63 -1.71 -14.12 11.33
C ARG A 63 -0.61 -14.71 12.21
N GLU A 64 -0.82 -15.89 12.80
CA GLU A 64 0.20 -16.63 13.56
C GLU A 64 1.44 -17.00 12.74
N LYS A 65 1.27 -17.35 11.46
CA LYS A 65 2.38 -17.73 10.56
C LYS A 65 3.13 -16.53 9.99
N ILE A 66 2.50 -15.36 9.95
CA ILE A 66 3.09 -14.14 9.38
C ILE A 66 4.20 -13.59 10.29
N PRO A 67 5.38 -13.20 9.76
CA PRO A 67 5.77 -13.23 8.34
C PRO A 67 6.13 -14.63 7.84
N PHE A 68 5.72 -14.97 6.61
CA PHE A 68 6.05 -16.26 6.00
C PHE A 68 7.53 -16.36 5.66
N ALA A 69 8.18 -17.43 6.10
CA ALA A 69 9.59 -17.70 5.87
C ALA A 69 9.78 -18.51 4.60
N VAL A 70 10.14 -17.83 3.51
CA VAL A 70 10.09 -18.36 2.15
C VAL A 70 11.48 -18.50 1.53
N VAL A 71 11.62 -19.53 0.69
CA VAL A 71 12.77 -19.77 -0.18
C VAL A 71 12.28 -19.68 -1.62
N GLY A 72 12.99 -18.93 -2.46
CA GLY A 72 12.70 -18.84 -3.89
C GLY A 72 13.57 -19.80 -4.70
N ALA A 73 12.99 -20.41 -5.74
CA ALA A 73 13.71 -21.17 -6.74
C ALA A 73 13.16 -20.87 -8.14
N ASP A 74 14.09 -20.72 -9.09
CA ASP A 74 13.86 -20.53 -10.53
C ASP A 74 14.14 -21.80 -11.35
N LYS A 75 14.58 -22.88 -10.68
CA LYS A 75 15.12 -24.10 -11.29
C LYS A 75 14.40 -25.34 -10.78
N GLU A 76 14.15 -26.25 -11.72
CA GLU A 76 13.70 -27.60 -11.42
C GLU A 76 14.91 -28.53 -11.20
N HIS A 77 14.74 -29.45 -10.26
CA HIS A 77 15.67 -30.55 -10.02
C HIS A 77 14.91 -31.87 -9.96
N GLN A 78 15.55 -32.97 -10.36
CA GLN A 78 14.95 -34.29 -10.30
C GLN A 78 15.31 -34.97 -8.98
N VAL A 79 14.30 -35.27 -8.16
CA VAL A 79 14.41 -35.93 -6.86
C VAL A 79 13.36 -37.03 -6.79
N ASN A 80 13.76 -38.26 -6.43
CA ASN A 80 12.89 -39.44 -6.39
C ASN A 80 12.06 -39.63 -7.69
N GLY A 81 12.71 -39.40 -8.84
CA GLY A 81 12.10 -39.47 -10.17
C GLY A 81 11.22 -38.28 -10.57
N LYS A 82 10.74 -37.48 -9.62
CA LYS A 82 9.88 -36.30 -9.85
C LYS A 82 10.73 -35.06 -10.13
N LYS A 83 10.26 -34.20 -11.03
CA LYS A 83 10.77 -32.82 -11.14
C LYS A 83 10.13 -31.96 -10.07
N ILE A 84 10.94 -31.21 -9.33
CA ILE A 84 10.50 -30.32 -8.25
C ILE A 84 11.22 -28.98 -8.36
N LEU A 85 10.53 -27.89 -8.01
CA LEU A 85 11.16 -26.58 -7.85
C LEU A 85 11.99 -26.57 -6.55
N GLY A 86 13.28 -26.24 -6.68
CA GLY A 86 14.16 -26.28 -5.52
C GLY A 86 15.48 -25.54 -5.72
N ARG A 87 16.11 -25.22 -4.60
CA ARG A 87 17.38 -24.49 -4.55
C ARG A 87 18.50 -25.45 -4.17
N LYS A 88 19.36 -25.79 -5.12
CA LYS A 88 20.53 -26.65 -4.88
C LYS A 88 21.61 -25.90 -4.08
N THR A 89 22.07 -26.52 -3.01
CA THR A 89 23.15 -26.06 -2.13
C THR A 89 24.29 -27.08 -2.11
N LYS A 90 25.34 -26.84 -1.31
CA LYS A 90 26.39 -27.84 -1.05
C LYS A 90 25.91 -29.04 -0.21
N TRP A 91 24.83 -28.87 0.55
CA TRP A 91 24.32 -29.84 1.54
C TRP A 91 23.13 -30.66 1.04
N GLY A 92 22.50 -30.23 -0.06
CA GLY A 92 21.29 -30.87 -0.59
C GLY A 92 20.47 -29.92 -1.47
N ILE A 93 19.25 -30.33 -1.81
CA ILE A 93 18.28 -29.52 -2.55
C ILE A 93 17.19 -29.09 -1.58
N ILE A 94 16.97 -27.78 -1.46
CA ILE A 94 15.88 -27.22 -0.67
C ILE A 94 14.65 -27.15 -1.57
N GLU A 95 13.73 -28.10 -1.39
CA GLU A 95 12.47 -28.16 -2.14
C GLU A 95 11.54 -27.02 -1.71
N VAL A 96 11.16 -26.14 -2.62
CA VAL A 96 10.39 -24.93 -2.30
C VAL A 96 8.91 -25.22 -2.03
N GLU A 97 8.36 -26.24 -2.68
CA GLU A 97 6.97 -26.69 -2.47
C GLU A 97 6.78 -27.53 -1.19
N ASN A 98 7.85 -27.82 -0.44
CA ASN A 98 7.82 -28.70 0.72
C ASN A 98 7.74 -27.90 2.03
N SER A 99 6.63 -28.04 2.75
CA SER A 99 6.37 -27.36 4.02
C SER A 99 7.36 -27.70 5.14
N ALA A 100 8.12 -28.80 5.04
CA ALA A 100 9.21 -29.11 5.98
C ALA A 100 10.44 -28.21 5.77
N HIS A 101 10.62 -27.67 4.55
CA HIS A 101 11.77 -26.81 4.21
C HIS A 101 11.43 -25.32 4.36
N CYS A 102 10.31 -24.87 3.79
CA CYS A 102 9.90 -23.46 3.89
C CYS A 102 8.39 -23.27 3.81
N GLU A 103 7.93 -22.07 4.14
CA GLU A 103 6.50 -21.72 4.20
C GLU A 103 5.96 -21.14 2.88
N PHE A 104 6.70 -21.28 1.78
CA PHE A 104 6.23 -20.88 0.45
C PHE A 104 4.87 -21.49 0.07
N PRO A 105 4.54 -22.78 0.38
CA PRO A 105 3.22 -23.33 0.10
C PRO A 105 2.09 -22.54 0.78
N LEU A 106 2.32 -22.01 1.99
CA LEU A 106 1.33 -21.20 2.71
C LEU A 106 1.13 -19.84 2.04
N LEU A 107 2.22 -19.18 1.64
CA LEU A 107 2.15 -17.91 0.91
C LEU A 107 1.45 -18.07 -0.44
N ARG A 108 1.80 -19.12 -1.20
CA ARG A 108 1.16 -19.43 -2.48
C ARG A 108 -0.34 -19.68 -2.31
N ASP A 109 -0.70 -20.57 -1.37
CA ASP A 109 -2.09 -20.97 -1.20
C ASP A 109 -2.95 -19.81 -0.71
N LEU A 110 -2.42 -18.94 0.16
CA LEU A 110 -3.05 -17.66 0.51
C LEU A 110 -3.29 -16.78 -0.73
N LEU A 111 -2.22 -16.48 -1.49
CA LEU A 111 -2.29 -15.49 -2.57
C LEU A 111 -3.13 -15.93 -3.77
N ILE A 112 -3.14 -17.22 -4.13
CA ILE A 112 -3.76 -17.69 -5.39
C ILE A 112 -4.80 -18.81 -5.24
N ARG A 113 -5.09 -19.30 -4.02
CA ARG A 113 -6.13 -20.33 -3.80
C ARG A 113 -7.25 -19.87 -2.88
N SER A 114 -6.92 -19.46 -1.64
CA SER A 114 -7.93 -19.19 -0.62
C SER A 114 -8.34 -17.73 -0.51
N HIS A 115 -7.40 -16.78 -0.61
CA HIS A 115 -7.65 -15.37 -0.25
C HIS A 115 -7.54 -14.40 -1.43
N LEU A 116 -7.40 -14.89 -2.67
CA LEU A 116 -7.28 -14.04 -3.87
C LEU A 116 -8.49 -13.10 -4.05
N GLN A 117 -9.69 -13.56 -3.71
CA GLN A 117 -10.91 -12.77 -3.88
C GLN A 117 -11.03 -11.68 -2.81
N ASP A 118 -10.88 -12.02 -1.53
CA ASP A 118 -10.86 -11.05 -0.43
C ASP A 118 -9.75 -9.98 -0.59
N LEU A 119 -8.55 -10.39 -1.02
CA LEU A 119 -7.47 -9.46 -1.37
C LEU A 119 -7.89 -8.41 -2.41
N LYS A 120 -8.75 -8.77 -3.37
CA LYS A 120 -9.32 -7.84 -4.35
C LYS A 120 -10.44 -7.00 -3.73
N ASP A 121 -11.30 -7.59 -2.92
CA ASP A 121 -12.47 -6.92 -2.35
C ASP A 121 -12.08 -5.85 -1.33
N ILE A 122 -11.10 -6.12 -0.45
CA ILE A 122 -10.48 -5.09 0.40
C ILE A 122 -9.77 -4.03 -0.46
N THR A 123 -9.10 -4.41 -1.55
CA THR A 123 -8.45 -3.44 -2.45
C THR A 123 -9.46 -2.50 -3.11
N HIS A 124 -10.61 -3.02 -3.53
CA HIS A 124 -11.66 -2.24 -4.17
C HIS A 124 -12.45 -1.40 -3.15
N SER A 125 -13.02 -2.05 -2.13
CA SER A 125 -13.98 -1.46 -1.20
C SER A 125 -13.35 -0.64 -0.08
N VAL A 126 -12.06 -0.88 0.24
CA VAL A 126 -11.33 -0.11 1.25
C VAL A 126 -10.28 0.80 0.59
N HIS A 127 -9.22 0.22 0.01
CA HIS A 127 -8.04 1.02 -0.41
C HIS A 127 -8.37 1.97 -1.57
N TYR A 128 -9.07 1.49 -2.59
CA TYR A 128 -9.50 2.31 -3.73
C TYR A 128 -10.60 3.30 -3.36
N GLU A 129 -11.60 2.92 -2.56
CA GLU A 129 -12.65 3.86 -2.16
C GLU A 129 -12.12 4.99 -1.27
N GLN A 130 -11.18 4.71 -0.34
CA GLN A 130 -10.48 5.76 0.42
C GLN A 130 -9.74 6.73 -0.49
N TYR A 131 -9.04 6.22 -1.51
CA TYR A 131 -8.38 7.04 -2.53
C TYR A 131 -9.37 7.87 -3.36
N ARG A 132 -10.50 7.27 -3.77
CA ARG A 132 -11.57 7.93 -4.52
C ARG A 132 -12.17 9.09 -3.73
N ILE A 133 -12.49 8.90 -2.45
CA ILE A 133 -12.99 9.95 -1.55
C ILE A 133 -11.96 11.09 -1.42
N GLN A 134 -10.68 10.77 -1.23
CA GLN A 134 -9.62 11.79 -1.17
C GLN A 134 -9.55 12.62 -2.46
N ARG A 135 -9.55 11.97 -3.63
CA ARG A 135 -9.51 12.63 -4.94
C ARG A 135 -10.73 13.49 -5.23
N LEU A 136 -11.94 13.02 -4.89
CA LEU A 136 -13.17 13.79 -5.03
C LEU A 136 -13.15 15.04 -4.13
N ASN A 137 -12.64 14.91 -2.90
CA ASN A 137 -12.52 16.05 -1.98
C ASN A 137 -11.44 17.05 -2.44
N GLU A 138 -10.31 16.61 -2.97
CA GLU A 138 -9.31 17.49 -3.60
C GLU A 138 -9.90 18.24 -4.79
N SER A 139 -10.60 17.55 -5.70
CA SER A 139 -11.29 18.16 -6.84
C SER A 139 -12.34 19.21 -6.41
N ASN A 140 -13.19 18.87 -5.44
CA ASN A 140 -14.18 19.79 -4.89
C ASN A 140 -13.55 21.01 -4.19
N ARG A 141 -12.37 20.88 -3.59
CA ARG A 141 -11.63 22.01 -3.01
C ARG A 141 -11.01 22.90 -4.08
N LEU A 142 -10.53 22.33 -5.19
CA LEU A 142 -10.06 23.10 -6.35
C LEU A 142 -11.22 23.86 -7.00
N ALA A 143 -12.38 23.21 -7.19
CA ALA A 143 -13.59 23.84 -7.72
C ALA A 143 -14.09 24.99 -6.83
N LYS A 144 -14.05 24.83 -5.49
CA LYS A 144 -14.41 25.89 -4.52
C LYS A 144 -13.31 26.93 -4.29
N GLY A 145 -12.10 26.71 -4.80
CA GLY A 145 -10.99 27.66 -4.76
C GLY A 145 -10.90 28.56 -6.00
N GLY A 146 -11.83 28.42 -6.95
CA GLY A 146 -11.84 29.16 -8.22
C GLY A 146 -12.39 30.59 -8.17
N GLU A 147 -12.92 31.04 -7.04
CA GLU A 147 -13.49 32.39 -6.87
C GLU A 147 -12.59 33.34 -6.08
N TRP A 148 -11.38 33.64 -6.58
CA TRP A 148 -10.74 34.97 -6.43
C TRP A 148 -9.49 35.16 -7.31
N LEU A 149 -9.67 35.36 -8.61
CA LEU A 149 -8.72 36.13 -9.42
C LEU A 149 -9.46 37.23 -10.20
N SER A 150 -9.67 38.33 -9.48
CA SER A 150 -9.89 39.70 -9.97
C SER A 150 -10.76 39.91 -11.21
N LEU A 151 -12.05 40.09 -10.95
CA LEU A 151 -12.91 40.96 -11.74
C LEU A 151 -12.50 42.44 -11.49
N SER A 152 -11.32 42.85 -11.97
CA SER A 152 -10.90 44.26 -12.02
C SER A 152 -9.64 44.50 -12.89
N SER A 153 -9.85 44.62 -14.20
CA SER A 153 -9.06 45.50 -15.08
C SER A 153 -9.89 45.79 -16.32
N LEU A 154 -10.61 46.91 -16.29
CA LEU A 154 -11.28 47.47 -17.45
C LEU A 154 -10.23 47.91 -18.48
N THR A 155 -10.22 47.32 -19.65
CA THR A 155 -9.62 47.92 -20.86
C THR A 155 -10.74 48.13 -21.89
N TYR A 156 -11.57 49.13 -21.62
CA TYR A 156 -12.41 49.74 -22.64
C TYR A 156 -11.56 50.77 -23.36
N GLU A 157 -11.19 50.51 -24.62
CA GLU A 157 -10.57 51.52 -25.48
C GLU A 157 -11.65 52.40 -26.12
N PRO A 158 -11.72 53.70 -25.82
CA PRO A 158 -12.49 54.63 -26.63
C PRO A 158 -11.66 55.06 -27.84
N GLN A 159 -12.20 54.91 -29.03
CA GLN A 159 -11.64 55.52 -30.24
C GLN A 159 -11.63 57.04 -30.07
N GLY A 160 -10.48 57.68 -30.29
CA GLY A 160 -10.32 59.10 -30.01
C GLY A 160 -10.92 60.01 -31.09
N GLN A 161 -11.46 61.15 -30.66
CA GLN A 161 -11.41 62.40 -31.45
C GLN A 161 -11.77 63.65 -30.62
N HIS A 162 -11.00 64.73 -30.87
CA HIS A 162 -11.20 66.14 -30.45
C HIS A 162 -11.19 66.48 -28.95
N GLY A 163 -10.58 67.61 -28.56
CA GLY A 163 -10.94 68.15 -27.23
C GLY A 163 -10.38 69.46 -26.68
N LEU A 164 -9.09 69.79 -26.84
CA LEU A 164 -8.42 70.96 -26.22
C LEU A 164 -8.32 70.97 -24.66
N PRO A 165 -7.38 71.77 -24.08
CA PRO A 165 -7.03 71.71 -22.65
C PRO A 165 -7.45 72.96 -21.84
N CYS A 166 -7.52 72.83 -20.50
CA CYS A 166 -7.31 73.84 -19.44
C CYS A 166 -7.80 73.24 -18.09
N THR A 167 -7.41 73.61 -16.86
CA THR A 167 -6.25 74.33 -16.25
C THR A 167 -6.46 74.26 -14.73
N ALA A 168 -5.41 74.06 -13.91
CA ALA A 168 -5.32 74.40 -12.47
C ALA A 168 -6.40 73.82 -11.50
N SER A 169 -6.20 73.64 -10.20
CA SER A 169 -5.27 74.25 -9.24
C SER A 169 -5.01 73.31 -8.03
N ALA A 170 -4.39 73.83 -6.95
CA ALA A 170 -3.65 73.09 -5.91
C ALA A 170 -4.48 72.66 -4.65
N PRO A 171 -3.92 71.86 -3.71
CA PRO A 171 -4.61 71.26 -2.54
C PRO A 171 -4.24 71.94 -1.19
N PRO A 172 -4.53 71.37 0.02
CA PRO A 172 -5.61 70.46 0.43
C PRO A 172 -6.66 71.16 1.34
N PRO A 173 -6.63 71.26 2.71
CA PRO A 173 -5.77 70.69 3.78
C PRO A 173 -6.43 69.50 4.55
N LEU A 174 -6.50 69.55 5.91
CA LEU A 174 -7.07 68.56 6.85
C LEU A 174 -7.84 69.28 7.99
N GLN A 175 -9.04 68.82 8.33
CA GLN A 175 -9.38 68.15 9.61
C GLN A 175 -10.80 67.58 9.58
#